data_AF-A0A960PU23-F1
#
_entry.id   AF-A0A960PU23-F1
#
_cell.length_a   1.000
_cell.length_b   1.000
_cell.length_c   1.000
_cell.angle_alpha   90.00
_cell.angle_beta   90.00
_cell.angle_gamma   90.00
#
_symmetry.space_group_name_H-M   'P 1'
#
loop_
_entity.id
_entity.type
_entity.pdbx_description
1 polymer ?
#
loop_
_entity_poly.entity_id
_entity_poly.type
_entity_poly.pdbx_seq_one_letter_code
_entity_poly.pdbx_strand_id
1 'polypeptide(L)'
;MPEWGPDPVGRHQERWHDGVRWTDQVRDRGVVNRDAAGLDAVQAPAAAAPAASPVPPVPPASPMGHPPAPGSPPPVGLAPPGYAQAGAPPPPAAPAPQPMVPVVSSSAPPASPPPPGAFGAPPGPPPGQSVSLAGAGNNSVISGLLAGGIGGGIGAAIAEVLRSPDKMTAVTDGDRQVAVGTWVMLVGVALGFVIAAWPAITSQAWPKAGRDGLKGALAGAIGGFIGGVLAQKLYTSMLKDAYSSGDFETRSLMARVIAWAVFGALAGVGLGIPQGGRKALNGVIGGAIGGGLGGFVFQKLAESSDGTNGFTLRFAGIVATGIGIGLGIGIVDRLRRDAWLKLTTGPLRGREIILFKDVTTIGADSRCDVVLANDPSVAAQHVAFRRTGGSVAIEPVTAVTVNGETVTTPRYLSHGDVVTVGSTTINYEERAAS
;
A
#
# COMPACT_ATOMS: atom_id res chain seq x y z
N MET A 1 -29.34 33.41 19.41
CA MET A 1 -27.95 33.41 19.90
C MET A 1 -27.36 32.02 19.66
N PRO A 2 -26.04 31.84 19.55
CA PRO A 2 -25.47 30.50 19.44
C PRO A 2 -25.77 29.67 20.70
N GLU A 3 -26.39 28.50 20.54
CA GLU A 3 -26.84 27.68 21.66
C GLU A 3 -26.88 26.18 21.33
N TRP A 4 -26.86 25.35 22.37
CA TRP A 4 -27.17 23.92 22.27
C TRP A 4 -28.68 23.74 22.36
N GLY A 5 -29.26 23.03 21.39
CA GLY A 5 -30.68 22.69 21.40
C GLY A 5 -30.93 21.25 20.95
N PRO A 6 -32.16 20.74 21.07
CA PRO A 6 -32.50 19.37 20.67
C PRO A 6 -32.14 19.11 19.20
N ASP A 7 -31.52 17.95 18.90
CA ASP A 7 -31.13 17.62 17.52
C ASP A 7 -32.38 17.49 16.62
N PRO A 8 -32.54 18.32 15.57
CA PRO A 8 -33.69 18.26 14.67
C PRO A 8 -33.81 16.94 13.89
N VAL A 9 -32.72 16.19 13.75
CA VAL A 9 -32.71 14.86 13.08
C VAL A 9 -32.97 13.73 14.08
N GLY A 10 -32.93 14.00 15.38
CA GLY A 10 -33.20 13.02 16.45
C GLY A 10 -32.15 11.92 16.58
N ARG A 11 -30.94 12.09 16.03
CA ARG A 11 -29.84 11.10 16.13
C ARG A 11 -28.99 11.31 17.37
N HIS A 12 -28.93 12.54 17.86
CA HIS A 12 -28.15 12.95 19.03
C HIS A 12 -29.03 13.69 20.05
N GLN A 13 -28.57 13.83 21.29
CA GLN A 13 -29.34 14.52 22.35
C GLN A 13 -29.44 16.03 22.09
N GLU A 14 -28.32 16.66 21.76
CA GLU A 14 -28.26 18.09 21.43
C GLU A 14 -27.43 18.31 20.16
N ARG A 15 -27.77 19.34 19.38
CA ARG A 15 -26.99 19.85 18.26
C ARG A 15 -26.68 21.32 18.50
N TRP A 16 -25.56 21.81 17.99
CA TRP A 16 -25.19 23.21 18.10
C TRP A 16 -25.85 24.03 16.99
N HIS A 17 -26.57 25.08 17.39
CA HIS A 17 -27.13 26.09 16.50
C HIS A 17 -26.25 27.34 16.57
N ASP A 18 -25.71 27.80 15.43
CA ASP A 18 -24.77 28.95 15.40
C ASP A 18 -25.47 30.32 15.46
N GLY A 19 -26.80 30.33 15.62
CA GLY A 19 -27.65 31.51 15.59
C GLY A 19 -28.33 31.75 14.25
N VAL A 20 -27.91 31.05 13.19
CA VAL A 20 -28.52 31.11 11.85
C VAL A 20 -28.92 29.73 11.33
N ARG A 21 -28.14 28.68 11.66
CA ARG A 21 -28.39 27.30 11.23
C ARG A 21 -27.86 26.28 12.24
N TRP A 22 -28.36 25.05 12.11
CA TRP A 22 -27.79 23.89 12.78
C TRP A 22 -26.45 23.50 12.15
N THR A 23 -25.49 23.11 12.98
CA THR A 23 -24.15 22.70 12.56
C THR A 23 -23.94 21.18 12.65
N ASP A 24 -22.77 20.70 12.23
CA ASP A 24 -22.36 19.31 12.37
C ASP A 24 -21.93 18.95 13.81
N GLN A 25 -21.85 19.92 14.73
CA GLN A 25 -21.50 19.67 16.13
C GLN A 25 -22.70 19.16 16.92
N VAL A 26 -22.52 18.03 17.57
CA VAL A 26 -23.53 17.33 18.36
C VAL A 26 -23.00 17.00 19.74
N ARG A 27 -23.90 16.81 20.71
CA ARG A 27 -23.55 16.43 22.07
C ARG A 27 -24.43 15.29 22.54
N ASP A 28 -23.79 14.24 23.05
CA ASP A 28 -24.44 13.10 23.69
C ASP A 28 -23.84 12.86 25.07
N ARG A 29 -24.70 12.78 26.09
CA ARG A 29 -24.30 12.52 27.49
C ARG A 29 -23.19 13.46 27.97
N GLY A 30 -23.23 14.72 27.54
CA GLY A 30 -22.26 15.76 27.89
C GLY A 30 -20.98 15.79 27.03
N VAL A 31 -20.78 14.85 26.11
CA VAL A 31 -19.60 14.79 25.24
C VAL A 31 -19.91 15.41 23.88
N VAL A 32 -19.10 16.39 23.46
CA VAL A 32 -19.22 17.06 22.16
C VAL A 32 -18.47 16.28 21.09
N ASN A 33 -19.12 16.02 19.95
CA ASN A 33 -18.57 15.33 18.78
C ASN A 33 -19.06 15.98 17.48
N ARG A 34 -18.61 15.50 16.32
CA ARG A 34 -19.16 15.87 15.00
C ARG A 34 -19.93 14.71 14.37
N ASP A 35 -21.12 15.03 13.86
CA ASP A 35 -21.95 14.11 13.11
C ASP A 35 -21.43 13.95 11.69
N ALA A 36 -20.83 12.79 11.41
CA ALA A 36 -20.21 12.48 10.12
C ALA A 36 -21.21 12.36 8.96
N ALA A 37 -22.51 12.18 9.23
CA ALA A 37 -23.53 11.99 8.21
C ALA A 37 -24.19 13.32 7.77
N GLY A 38 -23.96 14.42 8.49
CA GLY A 38 -24.53 15.74 8.17
C GLY A 38 -26.06 15.80 8.29
N LEU A 39 -26.63 17.00 8.11
CA LEU A 39 -28.06 17.27 8.27
C LEU A 39 -28.94 16.75 7.12
N ASP A 40 -28.35 16.45 5.95
CA ASP A 40 -29.08 16.11 4.73
C ASP A 40 -29.51 14.64 4.63
N ALA A 41 -29.13 13.82 5.62
CA ALA A 41 -29.53 12.42 5.70
C ALA A 41 -30.94 12.29 6.28
N VAL A 42 -31.97 12.61 5.48
CA VAL A 42 -33.37 12.34 5.82
C VAL A 42 -33.57 10.81 5.93
N GLN A 43 -33.95 10.39 7.13
CA GLN A 43 -34.11 8.99 7.51
C GLN A 43 -35.39 8.42 6.89
N ALA A 44 -35.27 7.33 6.11
CA ALA A 44 -36.40 6.45 5.84
C ALA A 44 -36.97 5.94 7.17
N PRO A 45 -38.31 5.86 7.34
CA PRO A 45 -38.89 5.52 8.64
C PRO A 45 -38.42 4.14 9.08
N ALA A 46 -38.11 4.04 10.39
CA ALA A 46 -37.81 2.78 11.04
C ALA A 46 -38.91 1.77 10.73
N ALA A 47 -38.57 0.73 9.97
CA ALA A 47 -39.45 -0.39 9.74
C ALA A 47 -39.81 -0.99 11.10
N ALA A 48 -41.09 -0.94 11.45
CA ALA A 48 -41.64 -1.69 12.56
C ALA A 48 -41.21 -3.15 12.43
N ALA A 49 -40.77 -3.74 13.54
CA ALA A 49 -40.48 -5.16 13.62
C ALA A 49 -41.66 -5.96 13.04
N PRO A 50 -41.42 -6.94 12.13
CA PRO A 50 -42.50 -7.78 11.67
C PRO A 50 -43.04 -8.57 12.87
N ALA A 51 -44.34 -8.42 13.12
CA ALA A 51 -45.07 -9.25 14.07
C ALA A 51 -44.85 -10.73 13.74
N ALA A 52 -44.57 -11.53 14.76
CA ALA A 52 -44.46 -12.98 14.66
C ALA A 52 -45.73 -13.55 14.01
N SER A 53 -45.57 -14.25 12.90
CA SER A 53 -46.65 -15.07 12.34
C SER A 53 -46.87 -16.29 13.26
N PRO A 54 -48.12 -16.71 13.53
CA PRO A 54 -48.38 -17.89 14.36
C PRO A 54 -47.81 -19.16 13.70
N VAL A 55 -47.06 -19.94 14.48
CA VAL A 55 -46.58 -21.27 14.11
C VAL A 55 -47.79 -22.21 13.98
N PRO A 56 -48.01 -22.91 12.85
CA PRO A 56 -49.02 -23.96 12.77
C PRO A 56 -48.60 -25.20 13.61
N PRO A 57 -49.54 -25.91 14.25
CA PRO A 57 -49.21 -27.02 15.14
C PRO A 57 -48.57 -28.20 14.41
N VAL A 58 -47.56 -28.77 15.06
CA VAL A 58 -46.83 -29.98 14.65
C VAL A 58 -47.77 -31.20 14.72
N PRO A 59 -47.90 -32.02 13.65
CA PRO A 59 -48.60 -33.30 13.75
C PRO A 59 -47.74 -34.34 14.51
N PRO A 60 -48.36 -35.24 15.30
CA PRO A 60 -47.62 -36.15 16.18
C PRO A 60 -46.82 -37.22 15.39
N ALA A 61 -45.66 -37.56 15.96
CA ALA A 61 -44.73 -38.55 15.45
C ALA A 61 -45.36 -39.96 15.36
N SER A 62 -45.18 -40.62 14.21
CA SER A 62 -45.44 -42.05 14.08
C SER A 62 -44.29 -42.86 14.71
N PRO A 63 -44.56 -43.98 15.40
CA PRO A 63 -43.58 -44.68 16.23
C PRO A 63 -42.53 -45.46 15.42
N MET A 64 -41.32 -45.50 16.00
CA MET A 64 -40.13 -46.17 15.48
C MET A 64 -40.34 -47.66 15.21
N GLY A 65 -40.00 -48.10 13.99
CA GLY A 65 -39.80 -49.51 13.66
C GLY A 65 -38.36 -49.95 13.94
N HIS A 66 -38.22 -51.07 14.66
CA HIS A 66 -36.96 -51.76 14.96
C HIS A 66 -36.16 -52.15 13.70
N PRO A 67 -34.81 -52.25 13.79
CA PRO A 67 -33.98 -52.75 12.70
C PRO A 67 -33.93 -54.29 12.68
N PRO A 68 -33.95 -54.96 11.51
CA PRO A 68 -33.54 -56.35 11.40
C PRO A 68 -32.08 -56.52 10.96
N ALA A 69 -31.53 -57.66 11.36
CA ALA A 69 -30.14 -58.11 11.39
C ALA A 69 -29.44 -58.30 10.02
N PRO A 70 -28.10 -58.45 9.99
CA PRO A 70 -27.34 -58.65 8.76
C PRO A 70 -27.33 -60.11 8.28
N GLY A 71 -27.51 -60.32 6.97
CA GLY A 71 -27.06 -61.53 6.28
C GLY A 71 -28.06 -62.17 5.30
N SER A 72 -27.93 -61.90 4.00
CA SER A 72 -28.20 -62.85 2.89
C SER A 72 -27.88 -62.21 1.52
N PRO A 73 -27.46 -63.01 0.50
CA PRO A 73 -26.67 -62.59 -0.67
C PRO A 73 -27.50 -62.04 -1.86
N PRO A 74 -26.86 -61.42 -2.89
CA PRO A 74 -27.58 -60.73 -3.96
C PRO A 74 -28.05 -61.69 -5.08
N PRO A 75 -29.16 -61.39 -5.78
CA PRO A 75 -29.48 -62.06 -7.02
C PRO A 75 -28.97 -61.31 -8.26
N VAL A 76 -28.69 -62.11 -9.28
CA VAL A 76 -28.07 -61.82 -10.58
C VAL A 76 -29.09 -61.20 -11.55
N GLY A 77 -28.55 -60.49 -12.55
CA GLY A 77 -29.25 -59.53 -13.41
C GLY A 77 -30.33 -60.07 -14.35
N LEU A 78 -31.09 -59.09 -14.87
CA LEU A 78 -31.82 -59.13 -16.13
C LEU A 78 -31.82 -57.71 -16.71
N ALA A 79 -31.26 -57.54 -17.92
CA ALA A 79 -31.56 -56.43 -18.84
C ALA A 79 -32.90 -56.72 -19.58
N PRO A 80 -33.46 -55.92 -20.52
CA PRO A 80 -33.08 -54.61 -21.11
C PRO A 80 -34.36 -53.68 -21.18
N PRO A 81 -34.70 -52.83 -22.21
CA PRO A 81 -33.96 -52.16 -23.29
C PRO A 81 -34.24 -50.64 -23.47
N GLY A 82 -33.45 -49.99 -24.34
CA GLY A 82 -33.96 -48.98 -25.30
C GLY A 82 -33.98 -47.51 -24.89
N TYR A 83 -32.91 -46.77 -25.20
CA TYR A 83 -32.92 -45.31 -25.24
C TYR A 83 -33.65 -44.83 -26.51
N ALA A 84 -34.89 -44.36 -26.34
CA ALA A 84 -35.59 -43.54 -27.33
C ALA A 84 -35.29 -42.06 -27.08
N GLN A 85 -34.83 -41.37 -28.12
CA GLN A 85 -34.61 -39.92 -28.16
C GLN A 85 -35.91 -39.17 -27.88
N ALA A 86 -35.91 -38.28 -26.89
CA ALA A 86 -36.93 -37.25 -26.70
C ALA A 86 -36.38 -35.90 -27.19
N GLY A 87 -37.13 -35.27 -28.10
CA GLY A 87 -36.76 -34.05 -28.81
C GLY A 87 -36.61 -32.81 -27.94
N ALA A 88 -35.85 -31.85 -28.45
CA ALA A 88 -35.61 -30.54 -27.85
C ALA A 88 -36.90 -29.70 -27.79
N PRO A 89 -37.13 -28.93 -26.71
CA PRO A 89 -38.22 -27.95 -26.64
C PRO A 89 -37.93 -26.69 -27.49
N PRO A 90 -38.94 -26.05 -28.10
CA PRO A 90 -38.75 -24.86 -28.93
C PRO A 90 -38.38 -23.60 -28.09
N PRO A 91 -37.68 -22.62 -28.69
CA PRO A 91 -37.22 -21.43 -27.98
C PRO A 91 -38.37 -20.46 -27.63
N PRO A 92 -38.25 -19.69 -26.52
CA PRO A 92 -39.28 -18.76 -26.08
C PRO A 92 -39.40 -17.51 -26.99
N ALA A 93 -40.63 -17.04 -27.13
CA ALA A 93 -41.05 -15.92 -27.97
C ALA A 93 -40.48 -14.56 -27.53
N ALA A 94 -40.22 -13.69 -28.51
CA ALA A 94 -39.67 -12.35 -28.33
C ALA A 94 -40.63 -11.41 -27.57
N PRO A 95 -40.12 -10.51 -26.71
CA PRO A 95 -40.95 -9.54 -25.98
C PRO A 95 -41.46 -8.40 -26.87
N ALA A 96 -42.70 -7.97 -26.60
CA ALA A 96 -43.43 -6.91 -27.29
C ALA A 96 -42.81 -5.49 -27.11
N PRO A 97 -43.03 -4.56 -28.05
CA PRO A 97 -42.45 -3.22 -28.02
C PRO A 97 -43.04 -2.32 -26.91
N GLN A 98 -42.15 -1.62 -26.20
CA GLN A 98 -42.49 -0.66 -25.14
C GLN A 98 -43.03 0.67 -25.73
N PRO A 99 -43.99 1.33 -25.07
CA PRO A 99 -44.55 2.61 -25.54
C PRO A 99 -43.57 3.79 -25.39
N MET A 100 -43.55 4.64 -26.42
CA MET A 100 -42.74 5.86 -26.54
C MET A 100 -43.11 6.90 -25.46
N VAL A 101 -42.10 7.38 -24.73
CA VAL A 101 -42.20 8.63 -23.94
C VAL A 101 -41.87 9.84 -24.83
N PRO A 102 -42.59 10.96 -24.71
CA PRO A 102 -42.44 12.10 -25.61
C PRO A 102 -41.13 12.86 -25.37
N VAL A 103 -40.39 13.10 -26.45
CA VAL A 103 -39.20 13.95 -26.52
C VAL A 103 -39.64 15.40 -26.37
N VAL A 104 -39.22 16.05 -25.28
CA VAL A 104 -39.31 17.51 -25.14
C VAL A 104 -38.09 18.13 -25.82
N SER A 105 -38.31 18.72 -26.98
CA SER A 105 -37.34 19.55 -27.69
C SER A 105 -37.07 20.83 -26.89
N SER A 106 -35.82 21.06 -26.48
CA SER A 106 -35.37 22.42 -26.12
C SER A 106 -34.27 22.84 -27.09
N SER A 107 -34.55 23.92 -27.81
CA SER A 107 -33.69 24.56 -28.81
C SER A 107 -32.66 25.45 -28.12
N ALA A 108 -31.39 25.13 -28.25
CA ALA A 108 -30.27 26.05 -28.01
C ALA A 108 -29.33 26.03 -29.23
N PRO A 109 -28.81 27.19 -29.66
CA PRO A 109 -28.01 27.29 -30.88
C PRO A 109 -26.65 26.57 -30.74
N PRO A 110 -26.06 26.07 -31.84
CA PRO A 110 -24.84 25.27 -31.77
C PRO A 110 -23.65 26.12 -31.33
N ALA A 111 -23.01 25.69 -30.24
CA ALA A 111 -21.72 26.20 -29.82
C ALA A 111 -20.62 25.75 -30.79
N SER A 112 -19.72 26.67 -31.13
CA SER A 112 -18.58 26.47 -32.02
C SER A 112 -17.69 25.29 -31.59
N PRO A 113 -17.05 24.56 -32.53
CA PRO A 113 -16.15 23.46 -32.17
C PRO A 113 -14.89 23.96 -31.44
N PRO A 114 -14.39 23.24 -30.42
CA PRO A 114 -13.16 23.60 -29.72
C PRO A 114 -11.92 23.34 -30.59
N PRO A 115 -10.82 24.09 -30.38
CA PRO A 115 -9.59 23.90 -31.14
C PRO A 115 -8.92 22.54 -30.82
N PRO A 116 -8.27 21.89 -31.80
CA PRO A 116 -7.65 20.59 -31.60
C PRO A 116 -6.36 20.72 -30.78
N GLY A 117 -6.31 20.10 -29.59
CA GLY A 117 -5.09 20.08 -28.76
C GLY A 117 -5.20 19.60 -27.32
N ALA A 118 -6.39 19.32 -26.77
CA ALA A 118 -6.52 18.85 -25.39
C ALA A 118 -6.63 17.32 -25.30
N PHE A 119 -5.50 16.62 -25.29
CA PHE A 119 -5.45 15.26 -24.77
C PHE A 119 -5.68 15.33 -23.26
N GLY A 120 -6.85 14.85 -22.81
CA GLY A 120 -7.28 14.91 -21.42
C GLY A 120 -6.32 14.20 -20.47
N ALA A 121 -5.90 14.90 -19.43
CA ALA A 121 -5.32 14.28 -18.25
C ALA A 121 -6.33 13.31 -17.63
N PRO A 122 -5.90 12.16 -17.07
CA PRO A 122 -6.80 11.27 -16.35
C PRO A 122 -7.47 12.03 -15.20
N PRO A 123 -8.75 11.75 -14.90
CA PRO A 123 -9.49 12.47 -13.87
C PRO A 123 -8.78 12.32 -12.52
N GLY A 124 -8.46 13.46 -11.92
CA GLY A 124 -7.96 13.51 -10.55
C GLY A 124 -8.98 12.93 -9.56
N PRO A 125 -8.54 12.46 -8.40
CA PRO A 125 -9.45 11.95 -7.38
C PRO A 125 -10.46 13.04 -6.97
N PRO A 126 -11.72 12.66 -6.67
CA PRO A 126 -12.78 13.62 -6.35
C PRO A 126 -12.41 14.47 -5.12
N PRO A 127 -12.80 15.75 -5.10
CA PRO A 127 -12.48 16.67 -4.00
C PRO A 127 -13.15 16.19 -2.71
N GLY A 128 -12.36 15.90 -1.67
CA GLY A 128 -12.85 15.49 -0.36
C GLY A 128 -12.09 14.35 0.32
N GLN A 129 -11.22 13.62 -0.38
CA GLN A 129 -10.29 12.68 0.27
C GLN A 129 -9.07 13.45 0.79
N SER A 130 -9.08 13.81 2.07
CA SER A 130 -7.83 14.09 2.76
C SER A 130 -6.99 12.82 2.73
N VAL A 131 -5.78 12.89 2.19
CA VAL A 131 -4.79 11.82 2.37
C VAL A 131 -4.42 11.83 3.84
N SER A 132 -5.19 11.10 4.65
CA SER A 132 -4.84 10.90 6.05
C SER A 132 -3.50 10.17 6.09
N LEU A 133 -2.51 10.71 6.81
CA LEU A 133 -1.23 10.01 7.04
C LEU A 133 -1.46 8.59 7.59
N ALA A 134 -2.58 8.35 8.28
CA ALA A 134 -2.98 7.03 8.78
C ALA A 134 -3.30 6.04 7.63
N GLY A 135 -3.86 6.50 6.51
CA GLY A 135 -4.13 5.68 5.33
C GLY A 135 -2.91 5.47 4.42
N ALA A 136 -1.86 6.28 4.58
CA ALA A 136 -0.69 6.22 3.72
C ALA A 136 0.22 5.00 3.99
N GLY A 137 0.13 4.42 5.19
CA GLY A 137 0.79 3.16 5.57
C GLY A 137 0.23 1.90 4.90
N ASN A 138 -0.91 2.02 4.22
CA ASN A 138 -1.68 0.86 3.74
C ASN A 138 -1.25 0.38 2.35
N ASN A 139 -0.69 1.26 1.53
CA ASN A 139 -0.22 0.94 0.18
C ASN A 139 1.31 1.06 0.10
N SER A 140 1.99 0.00 -0.36
CA SER A 140 3.45 -0.02 -0.50
C SER A 140 3.99 1.10 -1.39
N VAL A 141 3.23 1.52 -2.41
CA VAL A 141 3.61 2.60 -3.33
C VAL A 141 3.54 3.97 -2.66
N ILE A 142 2.45 4.26 -1.95
CA ILE A 142 2.25 5.54 -1.25
C ILE A 142 3.23 5.66 -0.08
N SER A 143 3.40 4.57 0.67
CA SER A 143 4.39 4.48 1.74
C SER A 143 5.81 4.70 1.21
N GLY A 144 6.15 4.10 0.07
CA GLY A 144 7.42 4.32 -0.61
C GLY A 144 7.63 5.80 -0.98
N LEU A 145 6.64 6.42 -1.64
CA LEU A 145 6.68 7.83 -2.01
C LEU A 145 6.95 8.74 -0.81
N LEU A 146 6.19 8.57 0.28
CA LEU A 146 6.32 9.42 1.46
C LEU A 146 7.63 9.18 2.20
N ALA A 147 7.98 7.92 2.47
CA ALA A 147 9.21 7.57 3.16
C ALA A 147 10.44 8.06 2.38
N GLY A 148 10.41 7.87 1.06
CA GLY A 148 11.46 8.31 0.15
C GLY A 148 11.59 9.83 0.09
N GLY A 149 10.49 10.55 -0.11
CA GLY A 149 10.49 12.02 -0.16
C GLY A 149 10.91 12.67 1.17
N ILE A 150 10.36 12.21 2.28
CA ILE A 150 10.70 12.71 3.63
C ILE A 150 12.16 12.38 3.96
N GLY A 151 12.57 11.13 3.76
CA GLY A 151 13.94 10.69 4.01
C GLY A 151 14.96 11.44 3.15
N GLY A 152 14.64 11.66 1.87
CA GLY A 152 15.47 12.43 0.95
C GLY A 152 15.57 13.90 1.35
N GLY A 153 14.45 14.54 1.69
CA GLY A 153 14.41 15.94 2.11
C GLY A 153 15.18 16.18 3.42
N ILE A 154 14.93 15.36 4.44
CA ILE A 154 15.67 15.41 5.71
C ILE A 154 17.17 15.18 5.45
N GLY A 155 17.50 14.16 4.66
CA GLY A 155 18.88 13.84 4.32
C GLY A 155 19.61 14.98 3.60
N ALA A 156 18.96 15.59 2.61
CA ALA A 156 19.53 16.73 1.88
C ALA A 156 19.76 17.93 2.80
N ALA A 157 18.80 18.25 3.68
CA ALA A 157 18.95 19.35 4.62
C ALA A 157 20.09 19.12 5.62
N ILE A 158 20.17 17.92 6.21
CA ILE A 158 21.26 17.56 7.14
C ILE A 158 22.62 17.60 6.43
N ALA A 159 22.70 16.99 5.24
CA ALA A 159 23.94 16.95 4.47
C ALA A 159 24.41 18.35 4.05
N GLU A 160 23.49 19.24 3.70
CA GLU A 160 23.80 20.64 3.39
C GLU A 160 24.35 21.39 4.61
N VAL A 161 23.69 21.27 5.77
CA VAL A 161 24.10 21.97 6.99
C VAL A 161 25.48 21.49 7.45
N LEU A 162 25.71 20.17 7.44
CA LEU A 162 26.96 19.59 7.95
C LEU A 162 28.12 19.73 6.96
N ARG A 163 27.85 19.61 5.66
CA ARG A 163 28.89 19.52 4.64
C ARG A 163 28.40 20.06 3.29
N SER A 164 27.93 21.30 3.23
CA SER A 164 27.50 21.93 1.97
C SER A 164 28.53 21.76 0.84
N PRO A 165 28.13 21.26 -0.35
CA PRO A 165 29.03 21.09 -1.48
C PRO A 165 29.68 22.39 -1.97
N ASP A 166 29.02 23.53 -1.76
CA ASP A 166 29.55 24.84 -2.18
C ASP A 166 30.76 25.30 -1.33
N LYS A 167 30.94 24.68 -0.16
CA LYS A 167 32.06 24.95 0.76
C LYS A 167 33.18 23.90 0.65
N MET A 168 33.03 22.90 -0.22
CA MET A 168 34.04 21.84 -0.37
C MET A 168 35.22 22.32 -1.20
N THR A 169 36.38 22.46 -0.57
CA THR A 169 37.65 22.66 -1.26
C THR A 169 38.27 21.31 -1.62
N ALA A 170 38.03 20.83 -2.84
CA ALA A 170 38.68 19.63 -3.37
C ALA A 170 39.83 20.04 -4.31
N VAL A 171 41.05 19.57 -4.02
CA VAL A 171 42.25 19.88 -4.80
C VAL A 171 42.49 18.81 -5.86
N THR A 172 42.23 17.55 -5.52
CA THR A 172 42.35 16.41 -6.44
C THR A 172 40.99 15.81 -6.79
N ASP A 173 40.94 15.04 -7.89
CA ASP A 173 39.74 14.25 -8.25
C ASP A 173 39.39 13.23 -7.15
N GLY A 174 40.40 12.67 -6.48
CA GLY A 174 40.20 11.77 -5.33
C GLY A 174 39.51 12.47 -4.17
N ASP A 175 39.94 13.69 -3.83
CA ASP A 175 39.32 14.49 -2.77
C ASP A 175 37.86 14.80 -3.11
N ARG A 176 37.57 15.13 -4.37
CA ARG A 176 36.21 15.40 -4.84
C ARG A 176 35.32 14.17 -4.72
N GLN A 177 35.82 12.99 -5.08
CA GLN A 177 35.09 11.73 -4.96
C GLN A 177 34.78 11.40 -3.49
N VAL A 178 35.75 11.54 -2.59
CA VAL A 178 35.56 11.31 -1.15
C VAL A 178 34.60 12.33 -0.55
N ALA A 179 34.69 13.60 -0.96
CA ALA A 179 33.81 14.65 -0.47
C ALA A 179 32.35 14.42 -0.88
N VAL A 180 32.11 14.07 -2.15
CA VAL A 180 30.78 13.69 -2.65
C VAL A 180 30.26 12.42 -1.99
N GLY A 181 31.11 11.38 -1.86
CA GLY A 181 30.77 10.16 -1.14
C GLY A 181 30.32 10.44 0.30
N THR A 182 31.06 11.31 1.01
CA THR A 182 30.70 11.71 2.38
C THR A 182 29.37 12.46 2.43
N TRP A 183 29.10 13.35 1.46
CA TRP A 183 27.83 14.06 1.39
C TRP A 183 26.65 13.11 1.14
N VAL A 184 26.80 12.20 0.19
CA VAL A 184 25.77 11.20 -0.15
C VAL A 184 25.59 10.19 0.98
N MET A 185 26.63 9.88 1.75
CA MET A 185 26.51 9.09 2.98
C MET A 185 25.57 9.75 3.99
N LEU A 186 25.68 11.07 4.21
CA LEU A 186 24.80 11.79 5.14
C LEU A 186 23.34 11.76 4.68
N VAL A 187 23.10 11.93 3.38
CA VAL A 187 21.77 11.75 2.79
C VAL A 187 21.28 10.30 2.98
N GLY A 188 22.16 9.33 2.71
CA GLY A 188 21.89 7.91 2.83
C GLY A 188 21.53 7.47 4.24
N VAL A 189 22.14 8.06 5.27
CA VAL A 189 21.79 7.82 6.69
C VAL A 189 20.32 8.15 6.94
N ALA A 190 19.89 9.37 6.59
CA ALA A 190 18.51 9.82 6.85
C ALA A 190 17.50 9.07 5.98
N LEU A 191 17.78 8.95 4.67
CA LEU A 191 16.93 8.21 3.73
C LEU A 191 16.78 6.75 4.16
N GLY A 192 17.90 6.11 4.51
CA GLY A 192 17.97 4.74 4.98
C GLY A 192 17.17 4.51 6.26
N PHE A 193 17.33 5.43 7.23
CA PHE A 193 16.57 5.40 8.47
C PHE A 193 15.06 5.49 8.21
N VAL A 194 14.62 6.51 7.46
CA VAL A 194 13.19 6.76 7.26
C VAL A 194 12.54 5.61 6.50
N ILE A 195 13.14 5.12 5.40
CA ILE A 195 12.59 4.01 4.63
C ILE A 195 12.47 2.73 5.48
N ALA A 196 13.51 2.39 6.25
CA ALA A 196 13.50 1.17 7.06
C ALA A 196 12.60 1.26 8.30
N ALA A 197 12.49 2.43 8.91
CA ALA A 197 11.63 2.67 10.06
C ALA A 197 10.15 2.82 9.67
N TRP A 198 9.86 3.23 8.43
CA TRP A 198 8.51 3.56 7.95
C TRP A 198 7.43 2.54 8.32
N PRO A 199 7.62 1.22 8.06
CA PRO A 199 6.59 0.23 8.35
C PRO A 199 6.27 0.13 9.83
N ALA A 200 7.24 0.40 10.70
CA ALA A 200 7.07 0.35 12.15
C ALA A 200 6.52 1.68 12.71
N ILE A 201 6.91 2.83 12.15
CA ILE A 201 6.36 4.15 12.50
C ILE A 201 4.85 4.17 12.22
N THR A 202 4.46 3.74 11.02
CA THR A 202 3.05 3.67 10.60
C THR A 202 2.25 2.62 11.36
N SER A 203 2.90 1.62 11.95
CA SER A 203 2.30 0.65 12.88
C SER A 203 2.39 1.05 14.34
N GLN A 204 2.92 2.24 14.66
CA GLN A 204 3.17 2.71 16.03
C GLN A 204 4.07 1.77 16.87
N ALA A 205 4.89 0.95 16.21
CA ALA A 205 5.83 0.02 16.83
C ALA A 205 7.18 0.70 17.05
N TRP A 206 7.23 1.70 17.95
CA TRP A 206 8.39 2.58 18.14
C TRP A 206 9.73 1.86 18.41
N PRO A 207 9.81 0.82 19.26
CA PRO A 207 11.08 0.11 19.48
C PRO A 207 11.59 -0.58 18.20
N LYS A 208 10.67 -1.13 17.40
CA LYS A 208 11.00 -1.71 16.09
C LYS A 208 11.45 -0.64 15.10
N ALA A 209 10.79 0.53 15.09
CA ALA A 209 11.15 1.65 14.24
C ALA A 209 12.58 2.13 14.48
N GLY A 210 12.99 2.28 15.74
CA GLY A 210 14.37 2.67 16.07
C GLY A 210 15.40 1.65 15.61
N ARG A 211 15.16 0.35 15.86
CA ARG A 211 16.09 -0.72 15.47
C ARG A 211 16.19 -0.89 13.95
N ASP A 212 15.04 -0.96 13.27
CA ASP A 212 14.99 -1.17 11.83
C ASP A 212 15.50 0.10 11.11
N GLY A 213 15.17 1.28 11.63
CA GLY A 213 15.74 2.56 11.21
C GLY A 213 17.26 2.63 11.36
N LEU A 214 17.84 2.19 12.48
CA LEU A 214 19.29 2.19 12.67
C LEU A 214 20.01 1.24 11.69
N LYS A 215 19.44 0.06 11.43
CA LYS A 215 19.94 -0.85 10.39
C LYS A 215 19.89 -0.20 9.01
N GLY A 216 18.77 0.46 8.70
CA GLY A 216 18.59 1.21 7.46
C GLY A 216 19.59 2.36 7.32
N ALA A 217 19.83 3.11 8.41
CA ALA A 217 20.81 4.19 8.45
C ALA A 217 22.23 3.70 8.17
N LEU A 218 22.63 2.58 8.76
CA LEU A 218 23.95 1.98 8.52
C LEU A 218 24.09 1.52 7.06
N ALA A 219 23.08 0.80 6.56
CA ALA A 219 23.07 0.35 5.17
C ALA A 219 23.08 1.53 4.19
N GLY A 220 22.31 2.58 4.49
CA GLY A 220 22.26 3.81 3.73
C GLY A 220 23.56 4.61 3.79
N ALA A 221 24.26 4.62 4.93
CA ALA A 221 25.58 5.24 5.05
C ALA A 221 26.60 4.54 4.13
N ILE A 222 26.69 3.22 4.22
CA ILE A 222 27.63 2.41 3.43
C ILE A 222 27.30 2.53 1.93
N GLY A 223 26.03 2.29 1.56
CA GLY A 223 25.56 2.41 0.19
C GLY A 223 25.69 3.83 -0.36
N GLY A 224 25.46 4.84 0.48
CA GLY A 224 25.59 6.25 0.13
C GLY A 224 27.04 6.66 -0.10
N PHE A 225 27.97 6.24 0.77
CA PHE A 225 29.39 6.53 0.59
C PHE A 225 29.95 5.87 -0.67
N ILE A 226 29.79 4.55 -0.78
CA ILE A 226 30.30 3.78 -1.92
C ILE A 226 29.64 4.26 -3.21
N GLY A 227 28.30 4.42 -3.18
CA GLY A 227 27.53 4.89 -4.32
C GLY A 227 27.91 6.30 -4.74
N GLY A 228 28.13 7.22 -3.79
CA GLY A 228 28.55 8.58 -4.09
C GLY A 228 29.95 8.66 -4.70
N VAL A 229 30.92 7.89 -4.18
CA VAL A 229 32.27 7.80 -4.77
C VAL A 229 32.21 7.24 -6.19
N LEU A 230 31.48 6.14 -6.40
CA LEU A 230 31.37 5.49 -7.71
C LEU A 230 30.60 6.36 -8.71
N ALA A 231 29.51 6.98 -8.29
CA ALA A 231 28.74 7.90 -9.11
C ALA A 231 29.59 9.10 -9.53
N GLN A 232 30.38 9.68 -8.61
CA GLN A 232 31.27 10.78 -8.93
C GLN A 232 32.38 10.36 -9.91
N LYS A 233 33.00 9.19 -9.71
CA LYS A 233 33.98 8.63 -10.64
C LYS A 233 33.41 8.44 -12.04
N LEU A 234 32.21 7.84 -12.12
CA LEU A 234 31.52 7.59 -13.39
C LEU A 234 31.16 8.90 -14.09
N TYR A 235 30.62 9.86 -13.35
CA TYR A 235 30.28 11.18 -13.88
C TYR A 235 31.49 11.91 -14.47
N THR A 236 32.59 11.99 -13.73
CA THR A 236 33.83 12.61 -14.22
C THR A 236 34.39 11.86 -15.44
N SER A 237 34.35 10.53 -15.44
CA SER A 237 34.82 9.71 -16.56
C SER A 237 34.00 9.92 -17.83
N MET A 238 32.68 10.03 -17.73
CA MET A 238 31.79 10.22 -18.87
C MET A 238 31.86 11.63 -19.48
N LEU A 239 32.30 12.61 -18.69
CA LEU A 239 32.52 13.98 -19.13
C LEU A 239 33.93 14.23 -19.66
N LYS A 240 34.80 13.22 -19.64
CA LYS A 240 36.13 13.32 -20.23
C LYS A 240 35.99 13.69 -21.71
N ASP A 241 36.70 14.75 -22.11
CA ASP A 241 36.73 15.31 -23.47
C ASP A 241 35.37 15.84 -24.00
N ALA A 242 34.32 15.88 -23.16
CA ALA A 242 32.98 16.30 -23.58
C ALA A 242 32.91 17.77 -24.03
N TYR A 243 33.76 18.63 -23.45
CA TYR A 243 33.89 20.02 -23.87
C TYR A 243 34.52 20.15 -25.26
N SER A 244 35.52 19.32 -25.54
CA SER A 244 36.24 19.33 -26.82
C SER A 244 35.43 18.72 -27.96
N SER A 245 34.48 17.84 -27.66
CA SER A 245 33.62 17.20 -28.68
C SER A 245 32.34 17.98 -29.00
N GLY A 246 32.03 19.06 -28.27
CA GLY A 246 30.78 19.81 -28.44
C GLY A 246 29.52 19.11 -27.90
N ASP A 247 29.65 17.90 -27.33
CA ASP A 247 28.52 17.08 -26.84
C ASP A 247 28.22 17.27 -25.35
N PHE A 248 28.70 18.36 -24.74
CA PHE A 248 28.70 18.51 -23.28
C PHE A 248 27.30 18.37 -22.67
N GLU A 249 26.27 18.96 -23.29
CA GLU A 249 24.90 18.91 -22.79
C GLU A 249 24.35 17.47 -22.75
N THR A 250 24.43 16.75 -23.87
CA THR A 250 23.94 15.37 -23.97
C THR A 250 24.72 14.44 -23.05
N ARG A 251 26.06 14.57 -22.99
CA ARG A 251 26.91 13.74 -22.13
C ARG A 251 26.67 14.03 -20.65
N SER A 252 26.45 15.29 -20.27
CA SER A 252 26.13 15.65 -18.88
C SER A 252 24.82 15.01 -18.43
N LEU A 253 23.78 15.05 -19.26
CA LEU A 253 22.50 14.40 -18.97
C LEU A 253 22.66 12.88 -18.79
N MET A 254 23.31 12.21 -19.75
CA MET A 254 23.54 10.76 -19.66
C MET A 254 24.37 10.41 -18.42
N ALA A 255 25.43 11.17 -18.15
CA ALA A 255 26.28 10.96 -16.99
C ALA A 255 25.52 11.12 -15.67
N ARG A 256 24.63 12.11 -15.55
CA ARG A 256 23.77 12.28 -14.36
C ARG A 256 22.82 11.13 -14.17
N VAL A 257 22.09 10.75 -15.22
CA VAL A 257 21.10 9.66 -15.16
C VAL A 257 21.78 8.34 -14.79
N ILE A 258 22.89 8.00 -15.45
CA ILE A 258 23.58 6.73 -15.21
C ILE A 258 24.26 6.73 -13.83
N ALA A 259 24.97 7.80 -13.46
CA ALA A 259 25.65 7.87 -12.16
C ALA A 259 24.64 7.79 -11.00
N TRP A 260 23.51 8.49 -11.11
CA TRP A 260 22.48 8.45 -10.05
C TRP A 260 21.71 7.14 -10.05
N ALA A 261 21.50 6.49 -11.20
CA ALA A 261 20.96 5.14 -11.25
C ALA A 261 21.87 4.12 -10.54
N VAL A 262 23.20 4.19 -10.75
CA VAL A 262 24.16 3.33 -10.04
C VAL A 262 24.13 3.60 -8.53
N PHE A 263 24.11 4.87 -8.13
CA PHE A 263 23.95 5.24 -6.72
C PHE A 263 22.64 4.68 -6.13
N GLY A 264 21.51 4.91 -6.80
CA GLY A 264 20.20 4.45 -6.36
C GLY A 264 20.13 2.93 -6.25
N ALA A 265 20.73 2.20 -7.19
CA ALA A 265 20.85 0.74 -7.15
C ALA A 265 21.59 0.26 -5.90
N LEU A 266 22.74 0.86 -5.59
CA LEU A 266 23.55 0.51 -4.42
C LEU A 266 22.84 0.85 -3.10
N ALA A 267 22.18 2.00 -3.02
CA ALA A 267 21.34 2.35 -1.88
C ALA A 267 20.19 1.35 -1.71
N GLY A 268 19.58 0.92 -2.82
CA GLY A 268 18.52 -0.09 -2.85
C GLY A 268 18.96 -1.47 -2.35
N VAL A 269 20.17 -1.93 -2.69
CA VAL A 269 20.75 -3.17 -2.15
C VAL A 269 20.78 -3.13 -0.62
N GLY A 270 21.35 -2.07 -0.06
CA GLY A 270 21.51 -1.93 1.39
C GLY A 270 20.17 -2.00 2.13
N LEU A 271 19.14 -1.38 1.58
CA LEU A 271 17.78 -1.40 2.13
C LEU A 271 17.11 -2.78 2.05
N GLY A 272 17.44 -3.58 1.03
CA GLY A 272 16.76 -4.85 0.78
C GLY A 272 17.44 -6.10 1.39
N ILE A 273 18.76 -6.10 1.62
CA ILE A 273 19.50 -7.24 2.21
C ILE A 273 18.86 -7.79 3.50
N PRO A 274 18.46 -6.96 4.50
CA PRO A 274 17.88 -7.47 5.75
C PRO A 274 16.56 -8.25 5.58
N GLN A 275 15.95 -8.17 4.41
CA GLN A 275 14.67 -8.78 4.06
C GLN A 275 14.83 -9.97 3.09
N GLY A 276 16.07 -10.32 2.73
CA GLY A 276 16.40 -11.44 1.84
C GLY A 276 16.72 -11.03 0.39
N GLY A 277 17.28 -11.96 -0.38
CA GLY A 277 17.81 -11.69 -1.73
C GLY A 277 16.78 -11.16 -2.73
N ARG A 278 15.52 -11.63 -2.65
CA ARG A 278 14.43 -11.11 -3.51
C ARG A 278 14.17 -9.63 -3.25
N LYS A 279 14.15 -9.23 -1.98
CA LYS A 279 13.95 -7.83 -1.60
C LYS A 279 15.17 -6.97 -1.92
N ALA A 280 16.38 -7.50 -1.77
CA ALA A 280 17.60 -6.85 -2.23
C ALA A 280 17.56 -6.54 -3.73
N LEU A 281 17.15 -7.50 -4.56
CA LEU A 281 17.01 -7.30 -5.99
C LEU A 281 15.89 -6.30 -6.34
N ASN A 282 14.76 -6.31 -5.62
CA ASN A 282 13.73 -5.28 -5.79
C ASN A 282 14.27 -3.89 -5.46
N GLY A 283 15.09 -3.81 -4.40
CA GLY A 283 15.86 -2.64 -4.02
C GLY A 283 16.76 -2.13 -5.15
N VAL A 284 17.55 -3.00 -5.76
CA VAL A 284 18.42 -2.67 -6.92
C VAL A 284 17.61 -2.05 -8.05
N ILE A 285 16.55 -2.73 -8.49
CA ILE A 285 15.77 -2.30 -9.66
C ILE A 285 15.05 -0.99 -9.36
N GLY A 286 14.32 -0.92 -8.25
CA GLY A 286 13.58 0.27 -7.84
C GLY A 286 14.51 1.45 -7.56
N GLY A 287 15.65 1.17 -6.94
CA GLY A 287 16.71 2.12 -6.68
C GLY A 287 17.33 2.69 -7.94
N ALA A 288 17.65 1.85 -8.93
CA ALA A 288 18.21 2.28 -10.21
C ALA A 288 17.25 3.18 -10.98
N ILE A 289 15.98 2.79 -11.07
CA ILE A 289 14.92 3.58 -11.70
C ILE A 289 14.78 4.93 -10.99
N GLY A 290 14.66 4.91 -9.66
CA GLY A 290 14.50 6.11 -8.86
C GLY A 290 15.68 7.06 -8.93
N GLY A 291 16.89 6.52 -8.88
CA GLY A 291 18.14 7.26 -9.04
C GLY A 291 18.26 7.91 -10.42
N GLY A 292 18.00 7.15 -11.49
CA GLY A 292 18.04 7.66 -12.85
C GLY A 292 17.03 8.78 -13.11
N LEU A 293 15.79 8.61 -12.64
CA LEU A 293 14.75 9.65 -12.70
C LEU A 293 15.14 10.89 -11.90
N GLY A 294 15.68 10.72 -10.70
CA GLY A 294 16.18 11.82 -9.88
C GLY A 294 17.30 12.60 -10.57
N GLY A 295 18.25 11.89 -11.20
CA GLY A 295 19.35 12.50 -11.96
C GLY A 295 18.86 13.27 -13.18
N PHE A 296 17.85 12.75 -13.87
CA PHE A 296 17.19 13.45 -14.98
C PHE A 296 16.52 14.74 -14.52
N VAL A 297 15.70 14.67 -13.45
CA VAL A 297 15.02 15.86 -12.90
C VAL A 297 16.02 16.89 -12.42
N PHE A 298 17.09 16.47 -11.72
CA PHE A 298 18.15 17.37 -11.29
C PHE A 298 18.80 18.09 -12.47
N GLN A 299 19.15 17.37 -13.54
CA GLN A 299 19.80 17.96 -14.71
C GLN A 299 18.86 18.96 -15.41
N LYS A 300 17.59 18.62 -15.60
CA LYS A 300 16.62 19.54 -16.21
C LYS A 300 16.36 20.78 -15.39
N LEU A 301 16.32 20.65 -14.06
CA LEU A 301 16.20 21.80 -13.19
C LEU A 301 17.46 22.67 -13.24
N ALA A 302 18.65 22.06 -13.31
CA ALA A 302 19.91 22.79 -13.42
C ALA A 302 20.02 23.57 -14.75
N GLU A 303 19.54 22.99 -15.86
CA GLU A 303 19.50 23.65 -17.18
C GLU A 303 18.53 24.83 -17.22
N SER A 304 17.40 24.75 -16.51
CA SER A 304 16.36 25.79 -16.53
C SER A 304 16.57 26.90 -15.50
N SER A 305 17.65 26.87 -14.72
CA SER A 305 17.81 27.71 -13.54
C SER A 305 18.83 28.82 -13.72
N ASP A 306 18.37 29.99 -14.16
CA ASP A 306 19.15 31.22 -14.10
C ASP A 306 19.16 31.75 -12.66
N GLY A 307 20.32 31.71 -11.98
CA GLY A 307 20.53 32.34 -10.67
C GLY A 307 19.89 31.63 -9.47
N THR A 308 19.46 30.36 -9.59
CA THR A 308 18.93 29.59 -8.45
C THR A 308 20.05 29.09 -7.53
N ASN A 309 19.82 29.15 -6.21
CA ASN A 309 20.76 28.65 -5.20
C ASN A 309 21.07 27.15 -5.43
N GLY A 310 22.36 26.78 -5.40
CA GLY A 310 22.83 25.40 -5.55
C GLY A 310 22.18 24.42 -4.56
N PHE A 311 21.85 24.89 -3.35
CA PHE A 311 21.07 24.10 -2.39
C PHE A 311 19.70 23.71 -2.93
N THR A 312 18.94 24.64 -3.50
CA THR A 312 17.57 24.38 -3.99
C THR A 312 17.56 23.29 -5.06
N LEU A 313 18.52 23.32 -5.98
CA LEU A 313 18.66 22.32 -7.04
C LEU A 313 18.96 20.93 -6.46
N ARG A 314 19.91 20.86 -5.52
CA ARG A 314 20.29 19.59 -4.86
C ARG A 314 19.14 19.06 -4.02
N PHE A 315 18.47 19.92 -3.26
CA PHE A 315 17.32 19.55 -2.44
C PHE A 315 16.20 18.97 -3.31
N ALA A 316 15.81 19.68 -4.37
CA ALA A 316 14.78 19.21 -5.30
C ALA A 316 15.19 17.88 -5.97
N GLY A 317 16.45 17.76 -6.42
CA GLY A 317 16.98 16.54 -7.03
C GLY A 317 16.99 15.35 -6.07
N ILE A 318 17.40 15.54 -4.80
CA ILE A 318 17.42 14.47 -3.80
C ILE A 318 16.02 14.08 -3.34
N VAL A 319 15.09 15.03 -3.20
CA VAL A 319 13.68 14.72 -2.91
C VAL A 319 13.07 13.92 -4.07
N ALA A 320 13.28 14.35 -5.31
CA ALA A 320 12.84 13.62 -6.49
C ALA A 320 13.44 12.21 -6.56
N THR A 321 14.73 12.07 -6.21
CA THR A 321 15.41 10.77 -6.12
C THR A 321 14.80 9.90 -5.04
N GLY A 322 14.57 10.44 -3.84
CA GLY A 322 13.95 9.72 -2.73
C GLY A 322 12.56 9.21 -3.09
N ILE A 323 11.72 10.08 -3.66
CA ILE A 323 10.40 9.72 -4.19
C ILE A 323 10.52 8.61 -5.24
N GLY A 324 11.42 8.78 -6.21
CA GLY A 324 11.66 7.82 -7.28
C GLY A 324 12.10 6.45 -6.76
N ILE A 325 13.02 6.41 -5.79
CA ILE A 325 13.50 5.18 -5.17
C ILE A 325 12.36 4.49 -4.43
N GLY A 326 11.61 5.23 -3.60
CA GLY A 326 10.49 4.71 -2.85
C GLY A 326 9.38 4.15 -3.73
N LEU A 327 8.98 4.90 -4.77
CA LEU A 327 8.01 4.46 -5.77
C LEU A 327 8.52 3.24 -6.54
N GLY A 328 9.76 3.30 -7.04
CA GLY A 328 10.38 2.23 -7.80
C GLY A 328 10.40 0.92 -7.01
N ILE A 329 10.84 0.97 -5.74
CA ILE A 329 10.84 -0.20 -4.86
C ILE A 329 9.42 -0.70 -4.63
N GLY A 330 8.47 0.19 -4.29
CA GLY A 330 7.08 -0.20 -4.02
C GLY A 330 6.36 -0.82 -5.23
N ILE A 331 6.64 -0.32 -6.44
CA ILE A 331 6.12 -0.86 -7.70
C ILE A 331 6.77 -2.22 -7.98
N VAL A 332 8.10 -2.33 -7.91
CA VAL A 332 8.81 -3.60 -8.16
C VAL A 332 8.39 -4.67 -7.18
N ASP A 333 8.20 -4.33 -5.90
CA ASP A 333 7.66 -5.23 -4.89
C ASP A 333 6.28 -5.75 -5.27
N ARG A 334 5.38 -4.85 -5.71
CA ARG A 334 4.03 -5.21 -6.14
C ARG A 334 4.03 -6.06 -7.41
N LEU A 335 4.92 -5.78 -8.36
CA LEU A 335 5.07 -6.54 -9.60
C LEU A 335 5.75 -7.90 -9.41
N ARG A 336 6.54 -8.08 -8.34
CA ARG A 336 7.29 -9.31 -8.05
C ARG A 336 6.82 -10.08 -6.81
N ARG A 337 5.67 -9.71 -6.23
CA ARG A 337 5.05 -10.47 -5.14
C ARG A 337 4.36 -11.72 -5.66
N ASP A 338 4.57 -12.83 -4.95
CA ASP A 338 3.86 -14.09 -5.21
C ASP A 338 2.79 -14.35 -4.15
N ALA A 339 3.04 -13.97 -2.89
CA ALA A 339 2.12 -14.13 -1.77
C ALA A 339 2.18 -12.90 -0.85
N TRP A 340 1.02 -12.48 -0.34
CA TRP A 340 0.90 -11.35 0.56
C TRP A 340 -0.31 -11.49 1.49
N LEU A 341 -0.27 -10.76 2.60
CA LEU A 341 -1.33 -10.71 3.60
C LEU A 341 -2.04 -9.36 3.50
N LYS A 342 -3.37 -9.34 3.37
CA LYS A 342 -4.19 -8.12 3.41
C LYS A 342 -4.90 -8.03 4.76
N LEU A 343 -4.59 -7.02 5.54
CA LEU A 343 -5.23 -6.80 6.84
C LEU A 343 -6.57 -6.09 6.62
N THR A 344 -7.68 -6.72 6.99
CA THR A 344 -9.04 -6.21 6.71
C THR A 344 -9.70 -5.57 7.93
N THR A 345 -9.25 -5.92 9.13
CA THR A 345 -9.70 -5.33 10.40
C THR A 345 -8.50 -5.05 11.32
N GLY A 346 -8.74 -4.49 12.51
CA GLY A 346 -7.71 -4.17 13.48
C GLY A 346 -6.93 -2.88 13.20
N PRO A 347 -5.92 -2.56 14.02
CA PRO A 347 -5.18 -1.29 13.98
C PRO A 347 -4.43 -1.03 12.67
N LEU A 348 -4.13 -2.09 11.92
CA LEU A 348 -3.39 -2.03 10.65
C LEU A 348 -4.30 -2.29 9.44
N ARG A 349 -5.63 -2.06 9.58
CA ARG A 349 -6.60 -2.25 8.49
C ARG A 349 -6.20 -1.51 7.22
N GLY A 350 -6.29 -2.22 6.10
CA GLY A 350 -5.96 -1.77 4.76
C GLY A 350 -4.52 -2.07 4.34
N ARG A 351 -3.66 -2.49 5.27
CA ARG A 351 -2.25 -2.75 4.98
C ARG A 351 -2.02 -4.08 4.27
N GLU A 352 -1.17 -4.03 3.25
CA GLU A 352 -0.65 -5.22 2.57
C GLU A 352 0.76 -5.57 3.06
N ILE A 353 1.01 -6.83 3.38
CA ILE A 353 2.30 -7.33 3.85
C ILE A 353 2.78 -8.41 2.88
N ILE A 354 3.80 -8.10 2.09
CA ILE A 354 4.34 -9.03 1.10
C ILE A 354 5.28 -10.02 1.80
N LEU A 355 5.08 -11.31 1.55
CA LEU A 355 5.83 -12.41 2.17
C LEU A 355 7.11 -12.69 1.36
N PHE A 356 8.14 -11.87 1.60
CA PHE A 356 9.46 -12.03 0.97
C PHE A 356 10.40 -12.97 1.73
N LYS A 357 10.24 -13.08 3.05
CA LYS A 357 11.06 -13.94 3.91
C LYS A 357 10.55 -15.38 3.90
N ASP A 358 11.44 -16.32 4.18
CA ASP A 358 11.07 -17.73 4.40
C ASP A 358 10.15 -17.89 5.61
N VAL A 359 10.32 -17.04 6.64
CA VAL A 359 9.45 -16.98 7.80
C VAL A 359 9.07 -15.53 8.06
N THR A 360 7.78 -15.26 8.17
CA THR A 360 7.23 -13.97 8.57
C THR A 360 6.43 -14.13 9.86
N THR A 361 6.84 -13.45 10.92
CA THR A 361 6.24 -13.55 12.25
C THR A 361 5.27 -12.41 12.55
N ILE A 362 4.15 -12.73 13.20
CA ILE A 362 3.16 -11.76 13.68
C ILE A 362 2.96 -11.93 15.18
N GLY A 363 2.98 -10.82 15.92
CA GLY A 363 2.78 -10.80 17.37
C GLY A 363 2.84 -9.38 17.95
N ALA A 364 2.77 -9.29 19.28
CA ALA A 364 2.85 -8.03 20.02
C ALA A 364 4.30 -7.57 20.27
N ASP A 365 5.27 -8.49 20.23
CA ASP A 365 6.69 -8.18 20.48
C ASP A 365 7.30 -7.42 19.30
N SER A 366 8.07 -6.37 19.60
CA SER A 366 8.80 -5.56 18.61
C SER A 366 9.78 -6.35 17.73
N ARG A 367 10.18 -7.57 18.13
CA ARG A 367 11.03 -8.48 17.36
C ARG A 367 10.28 -9.17 16.22
N CYS A 368 8.94 -9.19 16.24
CA CYS A 368 8.15 -9.73 15.13
C CYS A 368 8.33 -8.89 13.85
N ASP A 369 8.09 -9.54 12.71
CA ASP A 369 8.11 -8.87 11.40
C ASP A 369 6.93 -7.92 11.26
N VAL A 370 5.75 -8.38 11.68
CA VAL A 370 4.52 -7.60 11.78
C VAL A 370 4.15 -7.46 13.24
N VAL A 371 4.11 -6.23 13.73
CA VAL A 371 3.80 -5.94 15.13
C VAL A 371 2.35 -5.47 15.21
N LEU A 372 1.50 -6.26 15.85
CA LEU A 372 0.15 -5.86 16.22
C LEU A 372 0.20 -5.20 17.60
N ALA A 373 0.68 -3.96 17.63
CA ALA A 373 0.82 -3.19 18.86
C ALA A 373 -0.55 -2.91 19.48
N ASN A 374 -0.60 -2.87 20.81
CA ASN A 374 -1.77 -2.46 21.60
C ASN A 374 -3.00 -3.39 21.50
N ASP A 375 -2.81 -4.65 21.08
CA ASP A 375 -3.84 -5.69 21.18
C ASP A 375 -3.50 -6.65 22.33
N PRO A 376 -4.24 -6.60 23.47
CA PRO A 376 -3.96 -7.45 24.63
C PRO A 376 -4.25 -8.93 24.39
N SER A 377 -4.99 -9.27 23.33
CA SER A 377 -5.28 -10.66 22.96
C SER A 377 -4.18 -11.29 22.10
N VAL A 378 -3.17 -10.50 21.68
CA VAL A 378 -2.06 -10.96 20.86
C VAL A 378 -0.86 -11.28 21.73
N ALA A 379 -0.34 -12.50 21.57
CA ALA A 379 0.86 -12.98 22.28
C ALA A 379 2.12 -12.29 21.76
N ALA A 380 3.20 -12.29 22.55
CA ALA A 380 4.50 -11.72 22.16
C ALA A 380 4.93 -12.18 20.74
N GLN A 381 4.88 -13.48 20.50
CA GLN A 381 4.87 -14.07 19.16
C GLN A 381 3.63 -14.96 19.08
N HIS A 382 2.73 -14.68 18.13
CA HIS A 382 1.41 -15.33 18.09
C HIS A 382 1.29 -16.33 16.96
N VAL A 383 1.81 -15.99 15.78
CA VAL A 383 1.79 -16.88 14.61
C VAL A 383 2.96 -16.58 13.67
N ALA A 384 3.41 -17.59 12.93
CA ALA A 384 4.35 -17.44 11.84
C ALA A 384 3.75 -17.92 10.52
N PHE A 385 4.17 -17.29 9.41
CA PHE A 385 3.87 -17.73 8.05
C PHE A 385 5.17 -18.21 7.44
N ARG A 386 5.26 -19.52 7.17
CA ARG A 386 6.44 -20.15 6.57
C ARG A 386 6.21 -20.41 5.10
N ARG A 387 7.15 -19.98 4.27
CA ARG A 387 7.13 -20.22 2.83
C ARG A 387 7.96 -21.44 2.49
N THR A 388 7.36 -22.39 1.77
CA THR A 388 8.02 -23.63 1.32
C THR A 388 7.61 -23.93 -0.11
N GLY A 389 8.56 -23.93 -1.05
CA GLY A 389 8.30 -24.39 -2.43
C GLY A 389 7.25 -23.60 -3.22
N GLY A 390 6.92 -22.37 -2.81
CA GLY A 390 5.88 -21.55 -3.44
C GLY A 390 4.58 -21.49 -2.65
N SER A 391 4.33 -22.46 -1.77
CA SER A 391 3.19 -22.47 -0.84
C SER A 391 3.55 -21.78 0.47
N VAL A 392 2.53 -21.33 1.20
CA VAL A 392 2.67 -20.73 2.53
C VAL A 392 1.90 -21.56 3.54
N ALA A 393 2.58 -21.93 4.63
CA ALA A 393 1.97 -22.56 5.79
C ALA A 393 1.82 -21.54 6.93
N ILE A 394 0.69 -21.59 7.63
CA ILE A 394 0.51 -20.93 8.91
C ILE A 394 1.02 -21.86 10.02
N GLU A 395 1.85 -21.33 10.91
CA GLU A 395 2.43 -22.01 12.07
C GLU A 395 1.99 -21.25 13.34
N PRO A 396 0.86 -21.63 13.97
CA PRO A 396 0.37 -20.99 15.17
C PRO A 396 1.30 -21.24 16.36
N VAL A 397 1.68 -20.18 17.08
CA VAL A 397 2.31 -20.28 18.40
C VAL A 397 1.24 -20.26 19.49
N THR A 398 0.20 -19.46 19.27
CA THR A 398 -1.06 -19.45 20.02
C THR A 398 -2.18 -19.83 19.06
N ALA A 399 -3.31 -20.33 19.58
CA ALA A 399 -4.47 -20.65 18.77
C ALA A 399 -4.91 -19.44 17.93
N VAL A 400 -5.08 -19.65 16.62
CA VAL A 400 -5.63 -18.68 15.66
C VAL A 400 -6.88 -19.27 15.03
N THR A 401 -7.69 -18.45 14.37
CA THR A 401 -8.77 -19.00 13.53
C THR A 401 -8.41 -18.88 12.05
N VAL A 402 -8.71 -19.90 11.26
CA VAL A 402 -8.59 -19.92 9.81
C VAL A 402 -9.95 -20.30 9.23
N ASN A 403 -10.58 -19.40 8.47
CA ASN A 403 -11.94 -19.57 7.95
C ASN A 403 -12.98 -19.93 9.03
N GLY A 404 -12.82 -19.40 10.23
CA GLY A 404 -13.68 -19.65 11.39
C GLY A 404 -13.34 -20.90 12.20
N GLU A 405 -12.45 -21.77 11.71
CA GLU A 405 -11.97 -22.96 12.42
C GLU A 405 -10.77 -22.61 13.31
N THR A 406 -10.73 -23.08 14.55
CA THR A 406 -9.57 -22.89 15.43
C THR A 406 -8.43 -23.80 15.01
N VAL A 407 -7.26 -23.22 14.71
CA VAL A 407 -6.06 -23.93 14.26
C VAL A 407 -4.94 -23.73 15.27
N THR A 408 -4.37 -24.84 15.74
CA THR A 408 -3.25 -24.88 16.70
C THR A 408 -2.02 -25.61 16.17
N THR A 409 -2.12 -26.22 14.99
CA THR A 409 -1.05 -26.96 14.32
C THR A 409 -0.74 -26.36 12.95
N PRO A 410 0.45 -26.61 12.39
CA PRO A 410 0.80 -26.10 11.07
C PRO A 410 -0.17 -26.54 9.97
N ARG A 411 -0.60 -25.61 9.12
CA ARG A 411 -1.52 -25.87 8.00
C ARG A 411 -1.13 -25.04 6.78
N TYR A 412 -1.27 -25.59 5.58
CA TYR A 412 -1.10 -24.81 4.34
C TYR A 412 -2.31 -23.91 4.09
N LEU A 413 -2.03 -22.69 3.65
CA LEU A 413 -3.03 -21.71 3.26
C LEU A 413 -3.30 -21.79 1.76
N SER A 414 -4.56 -21.59 1.38
CA SER A 414 -5.02 -21.41 0.00
C SER A 414 -5.38 -19.95 -0.25
N HIS A 415 -5.24 -19.48 -1.50
CA HIS A 415 -5.73 -18.15 -1.90
C HIS A 415 -7.12 -17.86 -1.34
N GLY A 416 -7.27 -16.73 -0.62
CA GLY A 416 -8.54 -16.29 -0.04
C GLY A 416 -8.78 -16.75 1.39
N ASP A 417 -7.94 -17.59 1.98
CA ASP A 417 -8.06 -17.99 3.38
C ASP A 417 -8.02 -16.78 4.32
N VAL A 418 -8.92 -16.78 5.30
CA VAL A 418 -9.08 -15.70 6.27
C VAL A 418 -8.54 -16.15 7.62
N VAL A 419 -7.46 -15.52 8.05
CA VAL A 419 -6.80 -15.78 9.33
C VAL A 419 -7.17 -14.68 10.33
N THR A 420 -7.60 -15.04 11.54
CA THR A 420 -7.82 -14.07 12.63
C THR A 420 -6.78 -14.24 13.72
N VAL A 421 -6.13 -13.13 14.09
CA VAL A 421 -5.13 -13.00 15.13
C VAL A 421 -5.55 -11.85 16.05
N GLY A 422 -5.98 -12.17 17.26
CA GLY A 422 -6.58 -11.19 18.17
C GLY A 422 -7.78 -10.47 17.54
N SER A 423 -7.74 -9.13 17.52
CA SER A 423 -8.74 -8.28 16.85
C SER A 423 -8.51 -8.07 15.34
N THR A 424 -7.45 -8.67 14.78
CA THR A 424 -7.03 -8.45 13.39
C THR A 424 -7.40 -9.64 12.51
N THR A 425 -8.13 -9.37 11.44
CA THR A 425 -8.45 -10.31 10.36
C THR A 425 -7.53 -10.06 9.17
N ILE A 426 -7.00 -11.13 8.62
CA ILE A 426 -5.96 -11.15 7.61
C ILE A 426 -6.39 -12.08 6.49
N ASN A 427 -6.55 -11.56 5.28
CA ASN A 427 -6.79 -12.38 4.10
C ASN A 427 -5.44 -12.77 3.50
N TYR A 428 -5.21 -14.08 3.33
CA TYR A 428 -4.07 -14.60 2.60
C TYR A 428 -4.35 -14.56 1.10
N GLU A 429 -3.38 -14.04 0.36
CA GLU A 429 -3.48 -13.84 -1.06
C GLU A 429 -2.21 -14.34 -1.73
N GLU A 430 -2.40 -14.93 -2.90
CA GLU A 430 -1.32 -15.38 -3.77
C GLU A 430 -1.63 -15.03 -5.22
N ARG A 431 -0.57 -14.85 -6.00
CA ARG A 431 -0.68 -14.59 -7.44
C ARG A 431 -1.27 -15.83 -8.10
N ALA A 432 -2.34 -15.66 -8.85
CA ALA A 432 -2.91 -16.73 -9.67
C ALA A 432 -1.80 -17.34 -10.54
N ALA A 433 -1.65 -18.67 -10.50
CA ALA A 433 -0.78 -19.38 -11.41
C ALA A 433 -1.29 -19.12 -12.84
N SER A 434 -0.49 -18.40 -13.63
CA SER A 434 -0.73 -18.13 -15.04
C SER A 434 -0.32 -19.30 -15.91
#